data_AF-A0A7V6SY63-F1
#
_entry.id   AF-A0A7V6SY63-F1
#
_cell.length_a   1.000
_cell.length_b   1.000
_cell.length_c   1.000
_cell.angle_alpha   90.00
_cell.angle_beta   90.00
_cell.angle_gamma   90.00
#
_symmetry.space_group_name_H-M   'P 1'
#
loop_
_entity.id
_entity.type
_entity.pdbx_description
1 polymer ?
#
loop_
_entity_poly.entity_id
_entity_poly.type
_entity_poly.pdbx_seq_one_letter_code
_entity_poly.pdbx_strand_id
1 'polypeptide(L)' 'MFLPICLLQKNTLIEHRKYIYNSINSNLANARIEGVNNLIKVIKRIAFGYRSFLHFKARILLISGQIKPSYNSI' A
#
# COMPACT_ATOMS: atom_id res chain seq x y z
N MET A 1 24.12 20.89 8.73
CA MET A 1 22.78 20.26 8.68
C MET A 1 22.63 19.12 7.65
N PHE A 2 23.55 18.94 6.69
CA PHE A 2 23.46 17.87 5.67
C PHE A 2 24.15 16.53 6.04
N LEU A 3 25.16 16.54 6.92
CA LEU A 3 25.84 15.31 7.37
C LEU A 3 24.93 14.25 8.03
N PRO A 4 23.97 14.57 8.92
CA PRO A 4 23.22 13.54 9.63
C PRO A 4 22.29 12.74 8.70
N ILE A 5 21.74 13.36 7.65
CA ILE A 5 20.84 12.68 6.69
C ILE A 5 21.61 11.65 5.86
N CYS A 6 22.80 12.00 5.36
CA CYS A 6 23.64 11.07 4.61
C CYS A 6 24.11 9.87 5.45
N LEU A 7 24.41 10.08 6.74
CA LEU A 7 24.80 8.99 7.65
C LEU A 7 23.63 8.05 7.94
N LEU A 8 22.43 8.59 8.17
CA LEU A 8 21.22 7.79 8.34
C LEU A 8 20.88 6.98 7.07
N GLN A 9 21.05 7.58 5.89
CA GLN A 9 20.83 6.89 4.62
C GLN A 9 21.82 5.73 4.39
N LYS A 10 23.08 5.88 4.79
CA LYS A 10 24.05 4.77 4.74
C LYS A 10 23.66 3.64 5.67
N ASN A 11 23.24 3.96 6.90
CA ASN A 11 22.87 2.95 7.89
C ASN A 11 21.66 2.13 7.44
N THR A 12 20.61 2.78 6.92
CA THR A 12 19.42 2.06 6.43
C THR A 12 19.72 1.15 5.23
N LEU A 13 20.60 1.57 4.32
CA LEU A 13 21.05 0.73 3.20
C LEU A 13 21.82 -0.51 3.68
N ILE A 14 22.71 -0.35 4.67
CA ILE A 14 23.49 -1.45 5.24
C ILE A 14 22.58 -2.44 5.97
N GLU A 15 21.61 -1.95 6.74
CA GLU A 15 20.62 -2.74 7.46
C GLU A 15 19.74 -3.57 6.51
N HIS A 16 19.27 -2.95 5.42
CA HIS A 16 18.36 -3.60 4.47
C HIS A 16 19.05 -4.29 3.29
N ARG A 17 20.38 -4.41 3.28
CA ARG A 17 21.17 -4.96 2.15
C ARG A 17 20.66 -6.32 1.66
N LYS A 18 20.23 -7.20 2.58
CA LYS A 18 19.74 -8.55 2.26
C LYS A 18 18.44 -8.49 1.45
N TYR A 19 17.52 -7.60 1.82
CA TYR A 19 16.25 -7.44 1.11
C TYR A 19 16.45 -6.81 -0.27
N ILE A 20 17.39 -5.87 -0.39
CA ILE A 20 17.76 -5.26 -1.68
C ILE A 20 18.31 -6.34 -2.63
N TYR A 21 19.25 -7.18 -2.15
CA TYR A 21 19.79 -8.29 -2.94
C TYR A 21 18.70 -9.29 -3.37
N ASN A 22 17.80 -9.64 -2.44
CA ASN A 22 16.68 -10.53 -2.75
C ASN A 22 15.72 -9.93 -3.78
N SER A 23 15.47 -8.61 -3.73
CA SER A 23 14.59 -7.92 -4.68
C SER A 23 15.15 -7.92 -6.10
N ILE A 24 16.47 -7.82 -6.26
CA ILE A 24 17.13 -7.88 -7.58
C ILE A 24 17.04 -9.29 -8.17
N ASN A 25 17.17 -10.32 -7.33
CA ASN A 25 17.14 -11.72 -7.78
C ASN A 25 15.72 -12.29 -7.90
N SER A 26 14.71 -11.61 -7.37
CA SER A 26 13.33 -12.06 -7.43
C SER A 26 12.65 -11.62 -8.72
N ASN A 27 11.85 -12.51 -9.33
CA ASN A 27 10.97 -12.19 -10.45
C ASN A 27 9.65 -11.50 -10.00
N LEU A 28 9.56 -11.06 -8.74
CA LEU A 28 8.35 -10.42 -8.21
C LEU A 28 8.35 -8.93 -8.55
N ALA A 29 7.35 -8.49 -9.29
CA ALA A 29 7.17 -7.07 -9.62
C ALA A 29 6.35 -6.35 -8.53
N ASN A 30 6.83 -5.18 -8.08
CA ASN A 30 6.10 -4.29 -7.18
C ASN A 30 4.86 -3.64 -7.82
N ALA A 31 4.69 -3.76 -9.15
CA ALA A 31 3.62 -3.12 -9.90
C ALA A 31 2.22 -3.40 -9.34
N ARG A 32 1.92 -4.64 -8.95
CA ARG A 32 0.61 -4.99 -8.36
C ARG A 32 0.39 -4.30 -7.01
N ILE A 33 1.42 -4.29 -6.14
CA ILE A 33 1.34 -3.68 -4.81
C ILE A 33 1.19 -2.15 -4.94
N GLU A 34 1.95 -1.53 -5.82
CA GLU A 34 1.87 -0.09 -6.11
C GLU A 34 0.51 0.29 -6.69
N GLY A 35 -0.05 -0.53 -7.60
CA GLY A 35 -1.39 -0.35 -8.14
C GLY A 35 -2.46 -0.32 -7.04
N VAL A 36 -2.43 -1.29 -6.12
CA VAL A 36 -3.35 -1.34 -4.97
C VAL A 36 -3.17 -0.13 -4.06
N ASN A 37 -1.92 0.25 -3.75
CA ASN A 37 -1.63 1.41 -2.91
C ASN A 37 -2.14 2.72 -3.53
N ASN A 38 -1.99 2.89 -4.85
CA ASN A 38 -2.49 4.05 -5.56
C ASN A 38 -4.03 4.10 -5.57
N LEU A 39 -4.69 2.96 -5.78
CA LEU A 39 -6.14 2.86 -5.67
C LEU A 39 -6.63 3.28 -4.28
N ILE A 40 -6.02 2.77 -3.20
CA ILE A 40 -6.37 3.15 -1.83
C ILE A 40 -6.15 4.65 -1.60
N LYS A 41 -5.04 5.22 -2.09
CA LYS A 41 -4.78 6.67 -1.99
C LYS A 41 -5.85 7.49 -2.71
N VAL A 42 -6.31 7.07 -3.90
CA VAL A 42 -7.41 7.71 -4.63
C VAL A 42 -8.69 7.65 -3.81
N ILE A 43 -9.06 6.47 -3.31
CA ILE A 43 -10.30 6.29 -2.52
C ILE A 43 -10.25 7.13 -1.24
N LYS A 44 -9.10 7.19 -0.56
CA LYS A 44 -8.91 8.02 0.64
C LYS A 44 -9.12 9.51 0.36
N ARG A 45 -8.68 10.01 -0.80
CA ARG A 45 -8.85 11.42 -1.19
C ARG A 45 -10.31 11.81 -1.44
N ILE A 46 -11.18 10.86 -1.79
CA ILE A 46 -12.61 11.11 -2.06
C ILE A 46 -13.52 10.61 -0.92
N ALA A 47 -12.97 10.06 0.15
CA ALA A 47 -13.71 9.45 1.25
C ALA A 47 -14.00 10.44 2.40
N PHE A 48 -14.37 11.67 2.05
CA PHE A 48 -14.89 12.60 3.04
C PHE A 48 -16.25 12.11 3.56
N GLY A 49 -16.53 12.31 4.85
CA GLY A 49 -17.81 11.96 5.47
C GLY A 49 -17.93 10.55 6.05
N TYR A 50 -16.91 9.68 5.92
CA TYR A 50 -16.89 8.40 6.62
C TYR A 50 -16.62 8.60 8.11
N ARG A 51 -17.59 8.21 8.96
CA ARG A 51 -17.43 8.21 10.42
C ARG A 51 -16.82 6.91 10.98
N SER A 52 -16.93 5.82 10.24
CA SER A 52 -16.40 4.50 10.63
C SER A 52 -15.35 4.01 9.65
N PHE A 53 -14.20 3.58 10.18
CA PHE A 53 -13.15 2.94 9.40
C PHE A 53 -13.63 1.64 8.76
N LEU A 54 -14.53 0.90 9.40
CA LEU A 54 -15.09 -0.34 8.85
C LEU A 54 -15.84 -0.08 7.54
N HIS A 55 -16.65 0.99 7.49
CA HIS A 55 -17.37 1.38 6.27
C HIS A 55 -16.41 1.87 5.17
N PHE A 56 -15.35 2.59 5.54
CA PHE A 56 -14.31 3.00 4.60
C PHE A 56 -13.56 1.79 4.02
N LYS A 57 -13.17 0.82 4.88
CA LYS A 57 -12.54 -0.43 4.48
C LYS A 57 -13.45 -1.26 3.58
N ALA A 58 -14.75 -1.36 3.91
CA ALA A 58 -15.73 -2.06 3.08
C ALA A 58 -15.80 -1.45 1.67
N ARG A 59 -15.85 -0.11 1.56
CA ARG A 59 -15.79 0.57 0.25
C ARG A 59 -14.51 0.26 -0.52
N ILE A 60 -13.35 0.27 0.13
CA ILE A 60 -12.08 -0.11 -0.52
C ILE A 60 -12.15 -1.54 -1.07
N LEU A 61 -12.69 -2.48 -0.30
CA LEU A 61 -12.79 -3.89 -0.67
C LEU A 61 -13.80 -4.14 -1.79
N LEU A 62 -14.90 -3.39 -1.82
CA LEU A 62 -15.87 -3.41 -2.92
C LEU A 62 -15.27 -2.86 -4.22
N ILE A 63 -14.60 -1.70 -4.15
CA ILE A 63 -13.99 -1.08 -5.33
C ILE A 63 -12.81 -1.92 -5.86
N SER A 64 -12.03 -2.54 -4.98
CA SER A 64 -10.94 -3.44 -5.38
C SER A 64 -11.40 -4.84 -5.81
N GLY A 65 -12.72 -5.09 -5.82
CA GLY A 65 -13.31 -6.35 -6.28
C GLY A 65 -13.00 -7.55 -5.38
N GLN A 66 -12.52 -7.32 -4.16
CA GLN A 66 -12.16 -8.38 -3.20
C GLN A 66 -13.38 -8.95 -2.49
N ILE A 67 -14.42 -8.13 -2.33
CA ILE A 67 -15.72 -8.55 -1.81
C ILE A 67 -16.74 -8.41 -2.92
N LYS A 68 -17.51 -9.47 -3.16
CA LYS A 68 -18.70 -9.41 -4.01
C LYS A 68 -19.90 -9.09 -3.12
N PRO A 69 -20.78 -8.16 -3.53
CA PRO A 69 -22.05 -7.98 -2.82
C PRO A 69 -22.80 -9.31 -2.86
N SER A 70 -23.20 -9.80 -1.69
CA SER A 70 -24.11 -10.94 -1.62
C SER A 70 -25.49 -10.43 -1.99
N TYR A 71 -26.03 -10.90 -3.12
CA TYR A 71 -27.39 -10.58 -3.55
C TYR A 71 -28.45 -11.49 -2.90
N ASN A 72 -28.08 -12.26 -1.87
CA ASN A 72 -29.03 -13.08 -1.14
C ASN A 72 -29.89 -12.18 -0.23
N SER A 73 -30.90 -11.54 -0.81
CA SER A 73 -32.16 -11.02 -0.24
C SER A 73 -32.68 -9.87 -1.11
N ILE A 74 -33.25 -10.21 -2.27
CA ILE A 74 -34.49 -9.60 -2.77
C ILE A 74 -35.48 -10.76 -2.82
#